data_AF-A0A2N5D876-F1
#
_entry.id   AF-A0A2N5D876-F1
#
_cell.length_a   1.000
_cell.length_b   1.000
_cell.length_c   1.000
_cell.angle_alpha   90.00
_cell.angle_beta   90.00
_cell.angle_gamma   90.00
#
_symmetry.space_group_name_H-M   'P 1'
#
loop_
_entity.id
_entity.type
_entity.pdbx_description
1 polymer ?
#
loop_
_entity_poly.entity_id
_entity_poly.type
_entity_poly.pdbx_seq_one_letter_code
_entity_poly.pdbx_strand_id
1 'polypeptide(L)'
;MSPLAAYLRDLKRSRFFLPGVGIGALLGFGLSAAWFQTTLPQWRPTGSAAARTAVRLETVPGAPIVLKRGAVIVCEGDSLTYGFKRWGESIPGINGSPSPRSPTPYPETLRGLLGDKVTVVNHGKPGDQTLDGLTRWARAPTGDLTIIMYGANDAKVRGKPGALDVKVYASLLEALVRRRLDDGGQVIVLLPPPASARDTQARLDPFREAAVQVAARTGVEAVDAADALAGIGAPLQYDGLHLSDRANLAIASALARRIRVE
;
A
#
# COMPACT_ATOMS: atom_id res chain seq x y z
N MET A 1 0.79 -18.94 59.15
CA MET A 1 1.06 -18.12 57.95
C MET A 1 1.45 -19.05 56.81
N SER A 2 0.96 -18.85 55.59
CA SER A 2 1.23 -19.79 54.48
C SER A 2 2.73 -19.78 54.10
N PRO A 3 3.29 -20.91 53.61
CA PRO A 3 4.66 -20.98 53.10
C PRO A 3 4.98 -19.89 52.07
N LEU A 4 4.00 -19.53 51.24
CA LEU A 4 4.08 -18.44 50.27
C LEU A 4 4.28 -17.07 50.94
N ALA A 5 3.60 -16.81 52.06
CA ALA A 5 3.71 -15.56 52.81
C ALA A 5 5.02 -15.45 53.63
N ALA A 6 5.72 -16.56 53.85
CA ALA A 6 7.08 -16.55 54.39
C ALA A 6 8.11 -16.29 53.27
N TYR A 7 7.98 -16.99 52.14
CA TYR A 7 8.84 -16.82 50.97
C TYR A 7 8.84 -15.39 50.40
N LEU A 8 7.66 -14.77 50.27
CA LEU A 8 7.55 -13.38 49.78
C LEU A 8 8.11 -12.34 50.76
N ARG A 9 8.15 -12.66 52.06
CA ARG A 9 8.74 -11.78 53.09
C ARG A 9 10.26 -11.84 53.05
N ASP A 10 10.81 -13.02 52.78
CA ASP A 10 12.24 -13.25 52.66
C ASP A 10 12.79 -12.65 51.35
N LEU A 11 12.02 -12.77 50.25
CA LEU A 11 12.35 -12.10 48.99
C LEU A 11 12.47 -10.58 49.18
N LYS A 12 11.56 -9.92 49.92
CA LYS A 12 11.62 -8.47 50.19
C LYS A 12 12.87 -8.02 50.96
N ARG A 13 13.50 -8.90 51.73
CA ARG A 13 14.72 -8.62 52.50
C ARG A 13 16.00 -8.96 51.74
N SER A 14 15.90 -9.61 50.58
CA SER A 14 17.04 -9.88 49.71
C SER A 14 17.61 -8.57 49.17
N ARG A 15 18.93 -8.39 49.33
CA ARG A 15 19.71 -7.31 48.69
C ARG A 15 19.61 -7.30 47.16
N PHE A 16 19.06 -8.36 46.55
CA PHE A 16 18.85 -8.47 45.11
C PHE A 16 17.40 -8.20 44.66
N PHE A 17 16.47 -7.95 45.59
CA PHE A 17 15.05 -7.75 45.28
C PHE A 17 14.78 -6.41 44.58
N LEU A 18 15.29 -5.31 45.13
CA LEU A 18 15.18 -3.98 44.51
C LEU A 18 15.90 -3.91 43.14
N PRO A 19 17.15 -4.40 42.99
CA PRO A 19 17.80 -4.51 41.68
C PRO A 19 17.05 -5.42 40.70
N GLY A 20 16.53 -6.57 41.16
CA GLY A 20 15.80 -7.53 40.32
C GLY A 20 14.45 -7.02 39.83
N VAL A 21 13.71 -6.28 40.66
CA VAL A 21 12.47 -5.60 40.25
C VAL A 21 12.75 -4.42 39.31
N GLY A 22 13.84 -3.67 39.54
CA GLY A 22 14.28 -2.61 38.64
C GLY A 22 14.67 -3.10 37.25
N ILE A 23 15.45 -4.18 37.17
CA ILE A 23 15.83 -4.83 35.90
C ILE A 23 14.62 -5.47 35.22
N GLY A 24 13.75 -6.15 35.97
CA GLY A 24 12.52 -6.74 35.44
C GLY A 24 11.53 -5.70 34.90
N ALA A 25 11.39 -4.54 35.56
CA ALA A 25 10.56 -3.44 35.08
C ALA A 25 11.18 -2.73 33.85
N LEU A 26 12.50 -2.53 33.82
CA LEU A 26 13.21 -1.95 32.67
C LEU A 26 13.17 -2.86 31.43
N LEU A 27 13.39 -4.16 31.61
CA LEU A 27 13.27 -5.13 30.52
C LEU A 27 11.82 -5.31 30.08
N GLY A 28 10.86 -5.33 31.01
CA GLY A 28 9.43 -5.40 30.72
C GLY A 28 8.91 -4.19 29.95
N PHE A 29 9.28 -2.96 30.35
CA PHE A 29 8.96 -1.73 29.61
C PHE A 29 9.71 -1.62 28.29
N GLY A 30 10.99 -2.03 28.24
CA GLY A 30 11.78 -2.00 27.02
C GLY A 30 11.25 -2.97 25.95
N LEU A 31 10.88 -4.19 26.34
CA LEU A 31 10.30 -5.19 25.43
C LEU A 31 8.90 -4.80 24.95
N SER A 32 8.06 -4.24 25.83
CA SER A 32 6.74 -3.76 25.44
C SER A 32 6.82 -2.49 24.57
N ALA A 33 7.71 -1.54 24.88
CA ALA A 33 7.95 -0.37 24.03
C ALA A 33 8.51 -0.75 22.65
N ALA A 34 9.43 -1.72 22.58
CA ALA A 34 9.94 -2.24 21.30
C ALA A 34 8.83 -2.92 20.49
N TRP A 35 7.96 -3.71 21.13
CA TRP A 35 6.83 -4.35 20.47
C TRP A 35 5.81 -3.33 19.94
N PHE A 36 5.51 -2.28 20.72
CA PHE A 36 4.66 -1.17 20.29
C PHE A 36 5.26 -0.38 19.12
N GLN A 37 6.59 -0.30 19.02
CA GLN A 37 7.28 0.42 17.95
C GLN A 37 7.29 -0.33 16.61
N THR A 38 7.17 -1.67 16.60
CA THR A 38 7.25 -2.44 15.36
C THR A 38 5.90 -2.81 14.77
N THR A 39 4.88 -3.04 15.61
CA THR A 39 3.58 -3.57 15.15
C THR A 39 2.50 -2.49 14.96
N LEU A 40 2.61 -1.35 15.65
CA LEU A 40 1.62 -0.28 15.53
C LEU A 40 1.92 0.68 14.38
N PRO A 41 0.88 1.25 13.73
CA PRO A 41 1.06 2.37 12.84
C PRO A 41 1.75 3.54 13.55
N GLN A 42 2.58 4.27 12.81
CA GLN A 42 3.22 5.51 13.25
C GLN A 42 2.19 6.66 13.25
N TRP A 43 1.27 6.63 14.21
CA TRP A 43 0.17 7.59 14.30
C TRP A 43 0.64 9.05 14.35
N ARG A 44 -0.20 9.91 13.77
CA ARG A 44 -0.11 11.36 13.70
C ARG A 44 -1.52 11.93 13.92
N PRO A 45 -1.68 13.22 14.26
CA PRO A 45 -3.00 13.81 14.52
C PRO A 45 -4.01 13.73 13.36
N THR A 46 -3.56 13.42 12.14
CA THR A 46 -4.41 13.36 10.94
C THR A 46 -4.37 11.99 10.23
N GLY A 47 -3.77 10.97 10.86
CA GLY A 47 -3.61 9.64 10.27
C GLY A 47 -2.35 8.94 10.74
N SER A 48 -1.59 8.36 9.81
CA SER A 48 -0.33 7.68 10.12
C SER A 48 0.77 8.07 9.13
N ALA A 49 1.99 8.22 9.63
CA ALA A 49 3.18 8.36 8.80
C ALA A 49 3.52 7.03 8.11
N ALA A 50 4.20 7.09 6.97
CA ALA A 50 4.82 5.91 6.37
C ALA A 50 5.95 5.38 7.26
N ALA A 51 6.21 4.06 7.21
CA ALA A 51 7.32 3.46 7.92
C ALA A 51 8.66 4.04 7.43
N ARG A 52 9.49 4.53 8.35
CA ARG A 52 10.86 5.00 8.04
C ARG A 52 11.78 3.91 7.48
N THR A 53 11.42 2.65 7.68
CA THR A 53 12.16 1.50 7.16
C THR A 53 11.79 1.14 5.72
N ALA A 54 10.84 1.85 5.11
CA ALA A 54 10.47 1.60 3.73
C ALA A 54 11.69 1.76 2.82
N VAL A 55 11.98 0.73 2.04
CA VAL A 55 13.08 0.75 1.09
C VAL A 55 12.70 1.69 -0.06
N ARG A 56 13.60 2.63 -0.36
CA ARG A 56 13.52 3.44 -1.57
C ARG A 56 14.02 2.60 -2.73
N LEU A 57 13.20 2.45 -3.76
CA LEU A 57 13.51 1.60 -4.90
C LEU A 57 13.85 2.46 -6.10
N GLU A 58 14.92 2.10 -6.80
CA GLU A 58 15.21 2.67 -8.11
C GLU A 58 14.21 2.11 -9.13
N THR A 59 13.40 2.99 -9.71
CA THR A 59 12.39 2.60 -10.70
C THR A 59 12.96 2.72 -12.11
N VAL A 60 12.63 1.74 -12.95
CA VAL A 60 13.00 1.79 -14.37
C VAL A 60 12.07 2.76 -15.11
N PRO A 61 12.61 3.74 -15.86
CA PRO A 61 11.80 4.59 -16.72
C PRO A 61 11.25 3.76 -17.88
N GLY A 62 9.97 3.88 -18.16
CA GLY A 62 9.34 3.27 -19.33
C GLY A 62 9.40 4.18 -20.56
N ALA A 63 8.80 3.72 -21.66
CA ALA A 63 8.53 4.58 -22.80
C ALA A 63 7.65 5.77 -22.38
N PRO A 64 7.81 6.96 -23.00
CA PRO A 64 6.95 8.10 -22.71
C PRO A 64 5.48 7.77 -22.90
N ILE A 65 4.64 8.08 -21.91
CA ILE A 65 3.21 7.85 -21.99
C ILE A 65 2.54 9.00 -22.73
N VAL A 66 2.24 8.76 -24.01
CA VAL A 66 1.52 9.70 -24.87
C VAL A 66 0.18 9.11 -25.23
N LEU A 67 -0.89 9.83 -24.93
CA LEU A 67 -2.27 9.44 -25.16
C LEU A 67 -2.94 10.42 -26.13
N LYS A 68 -3.86 9.91 -26.94
CA LYS A 68 -4.73 10.76 -27.77
C LYS A 68 -5.84 11.35 -26.91
N ARG A 69 -6.38 12.49 -27.32
CA ARG A 69 -7.68 12.96 -26.78
C ARG A 69 -8.76 11.89 -26.95
N GLY A 70 -9.55 11.69 -25.90
CA GLY A 70 -10.57 10.65 -25.81
C GLY A 70 -10.05 9.30 -25.33
N ALA A 71 -8.74 9.15 -25.08
CA ALA A 71 -8.16 7.92 -24.56
C ALA A 71 -8.77 7.50 -23.21
N VAL A 72 -8.76 6.19 -22.96
CA VAL A 72 -9.25 5.56 -21.73
C VAL A 72 -8.06 5.10 -20.89
N ILE A 73 -7.98 5.59 -19.66
CA ILE A 73 -7.05 5.13 -18.63
C ILE A 73 -7.81 4.22 -17.68
N VAL A 74 -7.32 2.99 -17.49
CA VAL A 74 -7.88 2.03 -16.55
C VAL A 74 -6.94 1.89 -15.36
N CYS A 75 -7.43 2.16 -14.15
CA CYS A 75 -6.67 1.95 -12.92
C CYS A 75 -7.12 0.64 -12.26
N GLU A 76 -6.29 -0.40 -12.30
CA GLU A 76 -6.55 -1.69 -11.68
C GLU A 76 -5.82 -1.82 -10.34
N GLY A 77 -6.49 -2.39 -9.35
CA GLY A 77 -5.84 -2.64 -8.08
C GLY A 77 -6.80 -3.03 -6.98
N ASP A 78 -6.30 -2.92 -5.75
CA ASP A 78 -7.02 -3.34 -4.57
C ASP A 78 -7.77 -2.18 -3.87
N SER A 79 -7.84 -2.19 -2.54
CA SER A 79 -8.46 -1.13 -1.75
C SER A 79 -7.75 0.22 -1.87
N LEU A 80 -6.47 0.24 -2.24
CA LEU A 80 -5.69 1.45 -2.46
C LEU A 80 -6.13 2.15 -3.75
N THR A 81 -6.28 1.40 -4.84
CA THR A 81 -6.82 1.92 -6.12
C THR A 81 -8.29 2.26 -6.04
N TYR A 82 -9.06 1.44 -5.33
CA TYR A 82 -10.46 1.72 -5.03
C TYR A 82 -10.67 3.05 -4.30
N GLY A 83 -9.66 3.45 -3.52
CA GLY A 83 -9.70 4.61 -2.63
C GLY A 83 -10.53 4.34 -1.38
N PHE A 84 -10.33 3.19 -0.73
CA PHE A 84 -11.06 2.82 0.48
C PHE A 84 -10.94 3.88 1.58
N LYS A 85 -12.06 4.27 2.17
CA LYS A 85 -12.14 5.33 3.18
C LYS A 85 -12.81 4.81 4.43
N ARG A 86 -12.02 4.64 5.50
CA ARG A 86 -12.55 4.07 6.75
C ARG A 86 -13.18 5.13 7.66
N TRP A 87 -12.72 6.37 7.57
CA TRP A 87 -13.14 7.47 8.44
C TRP A 87 -13.36 8.75 7.66
N GLY A 88 -14.28 9.58 8.14
CA GLY A 88 -14.63 10.87 7.53
C GLY A 88 -15.69 10.75 6.43
N GLU A 89 -15.82 11.81 5.64
CA GLU A 89 -16.71 11.84 4.48
C GLU A 89 -16.34 10.74 3.48
N SER A 90 -17.37 10.06 2.97
CA SER A 90 -17.21 8.99 2.01
C SER A 90 -18.34 8.97 0.99
N ILE A 91 -18.06 8.41 -0.18
CA ILE A 91 -19.03 8.18 -1.25
C ILE A 91 -19.36 6.68 -1.38
N PRO A 92 -20.49 6.33 -2.04
CA PRO A 92 -20.86 4.93 -2.26
C PRO A 92 -19.77 4.11 -2.97
N GLY A 93 -19.81 2.81 -2.73
CA GLY A 93 -18.89 1.87 -3.35
C GLY A 93 -19.14 1.65 -4.84
N ILE A 94 -18.14 1.07 -5.51
CA ILE A 94 -18.18 0.68 -6.93
C ILE A 94 -17.79 -0.79 -7.09
N ASN A 95 -17.88 -1.32 -8.31
CA ASN A 95 -17.41 -2.67 -8.66
C ASN A 95 -18.01 -3.77 -7.77
N GLY A 96 -19.27 -3.59 -7.35
CA GLY A 96 -19.99 -4.49 -6.45
C GLY A 96 -19.41 -4.59 -5.04
N SER A 97 -18.60 -3.64 -4.60
CA SER A 97 -18.14 -3.53 -3.21
C SER A 97 -19.06 -2.57 -2.44
N PRO A 98 -19.57 -2.95 -1.24
CA PRO A 98 -20.32 -2.02 -0.39
C PRO A 98 -19.40 -1.08 0.41
N SER A 99 -18.07 -1.23 0.28
CA SER A 99 -17.12 -0.51 1.10
C SER A 99 -17.13 0.99 0.81
N PRO A 100 -17.05 1.86 1.83
CA PRO A 100 -16.95 3.31 1.63
C PRO A 100 -15.68 3.71 0.88
N ARG A 101 -15.79 4.76 0.07
CA ARG A 101 -14.71 5.31 -0.77
C ARG A 101 -14.42 6.75 -0.42
N SER A 102 -13.17 7.17 -0.65
CA SER A 102 -12.81 8.59 -0.60
C SER A 102 -13.62 9.32 -1.68
N PRO A 103 -14.06 10.57 -1.45
CA PRO A 103 -14.59 11.41 -2.52
C PRO A 103 -13.55 11.74 -3.60
N THR A 104 -12.25 11.63 -3.27
CA THR A 104 -11.11 11.98 -4.14
C THR A 104 -10.06 10.86 -4.18
N PRO A 105 -10.42 9.64 -4.61
CA PRO A 105 -9.46 8.56 -4.82
C PRO A 105 -8.50 8.94 -5.97
N TYR A 106 -7.29 8.38 -6.01
CA TYR A 106 -6.29 8.81 -6.99
C TYR A 106 -6.76 8.67 -8.46
N PRO A 107 -7.53 7.65 -8.90
CA PRO A 107 -7.96 7.55 -10.29
C PRO A 107 -8.90 8.69 -10.69
N GLU A 108 -9.90 8.98 -9.86
CA GLU A 108 -10.83 10.08 -10.12
C GLU A 108 -10.17 11.46 -9.96
N THR A 109 -9.18 11.56 -9.07
CA THR A 109 -8.36 12.78 -8.95
C THR A 109 -7.47 12.96 -10.18
N LEU A 110 -6.89 11.89 -10.72
CA LEU A 110 -6.13 11.90 -11.97
C LEU A 110 -7.00 12.36 -13.14
N ARG A 111 -8.26 11.89 -13.22
CA ARG A 111 -9.23 12.40 -14.20
C ARG A 111 -9.39 13.90 -14.11
N GLY A 112 -9.59 14.43 -12.89
CA GLY A 112 -9.72 15.87 -12.68
C GLY A 112 -8.48 16.66 -13.12
N LEU A 113 -7.28 16.12 -12.89
CA LEU A 113 -6.01 16.76 -13.29
C LEU A 113 -5.77 16.74 -14.81
N LEU A 114 -6.19 15.68 -15.50
CA LEU A 114 -6.06 15.57 -16.96
C LEU A 114 -7.22 16.27 -17.71
N GLY A 115 -8.31 16.59 -17.00
CA GLY A 115 -9.52 17.21 -17.52
C GLY A 115 -10.27 16.31 -18.50
N ASP A 116 -11.16 16.90 -19.31
CA ASP A 116 -12.01 16.19 -20.28
C ASP A 116 -11.26 15.62 -21.50
N LYS A 117 -9.92 15.59 -21.44
CA LYS A 117 -9.09 15.06 -22.52
C LYS A 117 -9.05 13.54 -22.53
N VAL A 118 -9.33 12.88 -21.41
CA VAL A 118 -9.29 11.42 -21.26
C VAL A 118 -10.41 10.96 -20.33
N THR A 119 -10.77 9.69 -20.44
CA THR A 119 -11.62 9.02 -19.44
C THR A 119 -10.73 8.24 -18.48
N VAL A 120 -11.02 8.27 -17.18
CA VAL A 120 -10.35 7.40 -16.20
C VAL A 120 -11.37 6.49 -15.54
N VAL A 121 -11.11 5.18 -15.57
CA VAL A 121 -11.96 4.14 -15.01
C VAL A 121 -11.27 3.51 -13.80
N ASN A 122 -11.97 3.47 -12.66
CA ASN A 122 -11.46 2.87 -11.44
C ASN A 122 -11.91 1.39 -11.34
N HIS A 123 -10.98 0.47 -11.62
CA HIS A 123 -11.12 -0.98 -11.44
C HIS A 123 -10.49 -1.45 -10.11
N GLY A 124 -10.53 -0.61 -9.08
CA GLY A 124 -10.16 -0.99 -7.73
C GLY A 124 -11.21 -1.89 -7.08
N LYS A 125 -10.77 -2.90 -6.31
CA LYS A 125 -11.65 -3.73 -5.48
C LYS A 125 -11.00 -4.04 -4.13
N PRO A 126 -11.62 -3.63 -3.00
CA PRO A 126 -11.04 -3.89 -1.70
C PRO A 126 -10.83 -5.36 -1.39
N GLY A 127 -9.63 -5.71 -0.95
CA GLY A 127 -9.25 -7.07 -0.56
C GLY A 127 -8.71 -7.93 -1.68
N ASP A 128 -8.83 -7.49 -2.94
CA ASP A 128 -8.29 -8.22 -4.09
C ASP A 128 -6.76 -8.33 -3.97
N GLN A 129 -6.26 -9.50 -4.34
CA GLN A 129 -4.87 -9.79 -4.65
C GLN A 129 -4.67 -9.75 -6.17
N THR A 130 -3.43 -9.88 -6.64
CA THR A 130 -3.12 -9.90 -8.08
C THR A 130 -3.87 -11.00 -8.83
N LEU A 131 -4.05 -12.18 -8.20
CA LEU A 131 -4.83 -13.28 -8.77
C LEU A 131 -6.30 -12.90 -9.01
N ASP A 132 -6.89 -12.15 -8.08
CA ASP A 132 -8.26 -11.66 -8.22
C ASP A 132 -8.35 -10.66 -9.37
N GLY A 133 -7.38 -9.77 -9.52
CA GLY A 133 -7.30 -8.84 -10.66
C GLY A 133 -7.20 -9.55 -12.02
N LEU A 134 -6.39 -10.62 -12.08
CA LEU A 134 -6.28 -11.45 -13.28
C LEU A 134 -7.62 -12.08 -13.68
N THR A 135 -8.40 -12.56 -12.72
CA THR A 135 -9.66 -13.25 -13.02
C THR A 135 -10.84 -12.29 -13.17
N ARG A 136 -10.97 -11.31 -12.28
CA ARG A 136 -12.07 -10.33 -12.24
C ARG A 136 -12.11 -9.47 -13.50
N TRP A 137 -10.96 -8.99 -13.94
CA TRP A 137 -10.85 -8.07 -15.08
C TRP A 137 -10.46 -8.77 -16.38
N ALA A 138 -10.56 -10.11 -16.43
CA ALA A 138 -10.19 -10.91 -17.61
C ALA A 138 -10.99 -10.54 -18.86
N ARG A 139 -12.25 -10.12 -18.70
CA ARG A 139 -13.14 -9.72 -19.81
C ARG A 139 -13.36 -8.21 -19.88
N ALA A 140 -12.73 -7.45 -19.00
CA ALA A 140 -12.83 -6.00 -19.05
C ALA A 140 -11.99 -5.48 -20.22
N PRO A 141 -12.51 -4.55 -21.05
CA PRO A 141 -11.74 -3.93 -22.12
C PRO A 141 -10.44 -3.32 -21.58
N THR A 142 -9.35 -3.53 -22.30
CA THR A 142 -8.09 -2.83 -22.05
C THR A 142 -8.24 -1.36 -22.48
N GLY A 143 -7.79 -0.44 -21.65
CA GLY A 143 -7.70 0.99 -22.01
C GLY A 143 -6.42 1.29 -22.79
N ASP A 144 -6.32 2.47 -23.37
CA ASP A 144 -5.09 2.98 -24.01
C ASP A 144 -3.91 3.03 -23.02
N LEU A 145 -4.20 3.21 -21.73
CA LEU A 145 -3.26 3.08 -20.62
C LEU A 145 -3.90 2.28 -19.48
N THR A 146 -3.17 1.31 -18.94
CA THR A 146 -3.54 0.64 -17.68
C THR A 146 -2.51 0.93 -16.58
N ILE A 147 -2.98 1.45 -15.46
CA ILE A 147 -2.17 1.67 -14.24
C ILE A 147 -2.50 0.55 -13.26
N ILE A 148 -1.52 -0.29 -12.93
CA ILE A 148 -1.71 -1.48 -12.11
C ILE A 148 -1.04 -1.27 -10.75
N MET A 149 -1.81 -1.43 -9.66
CA MET A 149 -1.29 -1.41 -8.29
C MET A 149 -1.89 -2.54 -7.44
N TYR A 150 -1.13 -3.61 -7.28
CA TYR A 150 -1.38 -4.70 -6.34
C TYR A 150 -0.15 -4.92 -5.44
N GLY A 151 -0.19 -5.91 -4.55
CA GLY A 151 0.93 -6.29 -3.69
C GLY A 151 0.66 -6.13 -2.20
N ALA A 152 -0.17 -5.17 -1.78
CA ALA A 152 -0.46 -4.98 -0.36
C ALA A 152 -1.26 -6.17 0.23
N ASN A 153 -2.33 -6.59 -0.46
CA ASN A 153 -3.09 -7.77 -0.02
C ASN A 153 -2.39 -9.09 -0.34
N ASP A 154 -1.53 -9.14 -1.36
CA ASP A 154 -0.69 -10.29 -1.69
C ASP A 154 0.31 -10.57 -0.55
N ALA A 155 0.91 -9.51 0.01
CA ALA A 155 1.78 -9.55 1.18
C ALA A 155 1.04 -9.77 2.51
N LYS A 156 -0.31 -9.77 2.51
CA LYS A 156 -1.17 -9.80 3.70
C LYS A 156 -0.67 -8.86 4.79
N VAL A 157 -0.43 -7.60 4.42
CA VAL A 157 0.08 -6.54 5.31
C VAL A 157 -0.64 -6.43 6.66
N ARG A 158 -1.90 -6.85 6.74
CA ARG A 158 -2.69 -6.89 8.00
C ARG A 158 -2.47 -8.13 8.88
N GLY A 159 -1.49 -8.99 8.60
CA GLY A 159 -1.17 -10.13 9.48
C GLY A 159 -2.09 -11.34 9.33
N LYS A 160 -2.85 -11.42 8.23
CA LYS A 160 -3.65 -12.61 7.94
C LYS A 160 -2.74 -13.72 7.36
N PRO A 161 -2.97 -15.00 7.69
CA PRO A 161 -2.26 -16.11 7.06
C PRO A 161 -2.55 -16.14 5.55
N GLY A 162 -1.67 -16.81 4.79
CA GLY A 162 -1.81 -16.99 3.34
C GLY A 162 -1.32 -15.81 2.51
N ALA A 163 -0.18 -15.20 2.88
CA ALA A 163 0.55 -14.37 1.95
C ALA A 163 0.95 -15.20 0.72
N LEU A 164 0.90 -14.58 -0.46
CA LEU A 164 1.41 -15.25 -1.65
C LEU A 164 2.93 -15.39 -1.55
N ASP A 165 3.47 -16.42 -2.16
CA ASP A 165 4.90 -16.44 -2.44
C ASP A 165 5.25 -15.28 -3.38
N VAL A 166 6.36 -14.59 -3.12
CA VAL A 166 6.75 -13.39 -3.89
C VAL A 166 6.97 -13.72 -5.37
N LYS A 167 7.45 -14.92 -5.71
CA LYS A 167 7.60 -15.34 -7.11
C LYS A 167 6.25 -15.59 -7.76
N VAL A 168 5.29 -16.17 -7.02
CA VAL A 168 3.91 -16.33 -7.50
C VAL A 168 3.29 -14.97 -7.78
N TYR A 169 3.41 -14.02 -6.85
CA TYR A 169 2.99 -12.64 -7.07
C TYR A 169 3.63 -12.04 -8.34
N ALA A 170 4.95 -12.16 -8.50
CA ALA A 170 5.67 -11.63 -9.65
C ALA A 170 5.16 -12.23 -10.97
N SER A 171 4.94 -13.54 -11.02
CA SER A 171 4.39 -14.21 -12.22
C SER A 171 2.96 -13.77 -12.53
N LEU A 172 2.11 -13.58 -11.51
CA LEU A 172 0.75 -13.11 -11.70
C LEU A 172 0.72 -11.65 -12.19
N LEU A 173 1.56 -10.79 -11.62
CA LEU A 173 1.67 -9.39 -12.04
C LEU A 173 2.19 -9.30 -13.48
N GLU A 174 3.21 -10.10 -13.81
CA GLU A 174 3.75 -10.17 -15.17
C GLU A 174 2.71 -10.65 -16.18
N ALA A 175 1.89 -11.64 -15.84
CA ALA A 175 0.78 -12.08 -16.68
C ALA A 175 -0.27 -10.98 -16.89
N LEU A 176 -0.56 -10.19 -15.85
CA LEU A 176 -1.51 -9.08 -15.94
C LEU A 176 -0.96 -7.97 -16.84
N VAL A 177 0.31 -7.58 -16.66
CA VAL A 177 1.00 -6.60 -17.50
C VAL A 177 1.00 -7.05 -18.96
N ARG A 178 1.46 -8.29 -19.24
CA ARG A 178 1.52 -8.82 -20.60
C ARG A 178 0.16 -8.85 -21.27
N ARG A 179 -0.91 -9.28 -20.57
CA ARG A 179 -2.27 -9.22 -21.12
C ARG A 179 -2.63 -7.83 -21.63
N ARG A 180 -2.33 -6.77 -20.85
CA ARG A 180 -2.67 -5.40 -21.24
C ARG A 180 -1.80 -4.88 -22.39
N LEU A 181 -0.53 -5.28 -22.45
CA LEU A 181 0.35 -4.98 -23.58
C LEU A 181 -0.09 -5.72 -24.86
N ASP A 182 -0.43 -7.00 -24.75
CA ASP A 182 -0.87 -7.85 -25.86
C ASP A 182 -2.21 -7.37 -26.45
N ASP A 183 -3.07 -6.78 -25.62
CA ASP A 183 -4.29 -6.07 -26.04
C ASP A 183 -4.02 -4.69 -26.68
N GLY A 184 -2.76 -4.28 -26.79
CA GLY A 184 -2.33 -3.02 -27.43
C GLY A 184 -2.29 -1.79 -26.52
N GLY A 185 -2.52 -1.95 -25.21
CA GLY A 185 -2.49 -0.85 -24.24
C GLY A 185 -1.07 -0.52 -23.75
N GLN A 186 -0.87 0.71 -23.30
CA GLN A 186 0.31 1.07 -22.49
C GLN A 186 0.09 0.65 -21.04
N VAL A 187 1.17 0.43 -20.29
CA VAL A 187 1.09 0.02 -18.89
C VAL A 187 2.03 0.83 -18.00
N ILE A 188 1.54 1.20 -16.81
CA ILE A 188 2.35 1.65 -15.68
C ILE A 188 2.15 0.66 -14.54
N VAL A 189 3.25 0.17 -13.96
CA VAL A 189 3.23 -0.54 -12.68
C VAL A 189 3.45 0.49 -11.57
N LEU A 190 2.38 0.79 -10.83
CA LEU A 190 2.44 1.65 -9.66
C LEU A 190 2.70 0.78 -8.42
N LEU A 191 3.83 1.01 -7.76
CA LEU A 191 4.19 0.25 -6.57
C LEU A 191 3.23 0.61 -5.43
N PRO A 192 2.76 -0.36 -4.62
CA PRO A 192 1.90 -0.06 -3.48
C PRO A 192 2.64 0.87 -2.50
N PRO A 193 1.98 1.88 -1.93
CA PRO A 193 2.61 2.83 -1.01
C PRO A 193 3.16 2.11 0.22
N PRO A 194 4.19 2.68 0.89
CA PRO A 194 4.66 2.15 2.16
C PRO A 194 3.53 2.03 3.19
N ALA A 195 3.52 0.94 3.94
CA ALA A 195 2.72 0.80 5.14
C ALA A 195 3.31 1.59 6.31
N SER A 196 2.51 1.78 7.36
CA SER A 196 2.93 2.57 8.52
C SER A 196 3.77 1.78 9.54
N ALA A 197 3.35 0.56 9.84
CA ALA A 197 4.01 -0.29 10.84
C ALA A 197 5.25 -0.98 10.24
N ARG A 198 6.32 -1.11 11.03
CA ARG A 198 7.61 -1.66 10.57
C ARG A 198 7.49 -3.11 10.10
N ASP A 199 6.82 -3.96 10.87
CA ASP A 199 6.71 -5.39 10.53
C ASP A 199 5.79 -5.61 9.32
N THR A 200 4.86 -4.69 9.12
CA THR A 200 4.03 -4.65 7.91
C THR A 200 4.82 -4.19 6.70
N GLN A 201 5.66 -3.17 6.85
CA GLN A 201 6.54 -2.70 5.78
C GLN A 201 7.52 -3.78 5.34
N ALA A 202 8.18 -4.45 6.30
CA ALA A 202 9.15 -5.52 6.01
C ALA A 202 8.53 -6.68 5.21
N ARG A 203 7.22 -6.94 5.38
CA ARG A 203 6.49 -7.92 4.57
C ARG A 203 6.12 -7.42 3.18
N LEU A 204 5.94 -6.11 3.02
CA LEU A 204 5.57 -5.47 1.76
C LEU A 204 6.78 -5.23 0.84
N ASP A 205 7.95 -4.94 1.41
CA ASP A 205 9.16 -4.61 0.64
C ASP A 205 9.49 -5.63 -0.47
N PRO A 206 9.48 -6.96 -0.23
CA PRO A 206 9.76 -7.94 -1.27
C PRO A 206 8.78 -7.89 -2.47
N PHE A 207 7.52 -7.53 -2.22
CA PHE A 207 6.50 -7.40 -3.27
C PHE A 207 6.68 -6.11 -4.07
N ARG A 208 7.09 -5.02 -3.40
CA ARG A 208 7.46 -3.77 -4.06
C ARG A 208 8.68 -3.98 -4.98
N GLU A 209 9.71 -4.66 -4.49
CA GLU A 209 10.89 -5.03 -5.28
C GLU A 209 10.52 -5.92 -6.48
N ALA A 210 9.70 -6.94 -6.26
CA ALA A 210 9.22 -7.81 -7.34
C ALA A 210 8.43 -7.03 -8.41
N ALA A 211 7.63 -6.04 -8.02
CA ALA A 211 6.90 -5.19 -8.96
C ALA A 211 7.84 -4.37 -9.87
N VAL A 212 8.92 -3.80 -9.32
CA VAL A 212 9.97 -3.13 -10.10
C VAL A 212 10.62 -4.09 -11.09
N GLN A 213 10.97 -5.29 -10.63
CA GLN A 213 11.61 -6.29 -11.48
C GLN A 213 10.68 -6.77 -12.61
N VAL A 214 9.38 -6.94 -12.33
CA VAL A 214 8.39 -7.25 -13.36
C VAL A 214 8.34 -6.13 -14.39
N ALA A 215 8.21 -4.88 -13.94
CA ALA A 215 8.14 -3.73 -14.84
C ALA A 215 9.37 -3.65 -15.76
N ALA A 216 10.57 -3.85 -15.19
CA ALA A 216 11.83 -3.92 -15.93
C ALA A 216 11.85 -5.04 -16.98
N ARG A 217 11.43 -6.26 -16.63
CA ARG A 217 11.39 -7.41 -17.55
C ARG A 217 10.37 -7.23 -18.68
N THR A 218 9.26 -6.56 -18.41
CA THR A 218 8.22 -6.31 -19.41
C THR A 218 8.39 -4.99 -20.17
N GLY A 219 9.43 -4.21 -19.85
CA GLY A 219 9.73 -2.94 -20.53
C GLY A 219 8.71 -1.82 -20.27
N VAL A 220 8.00 -1.86 -19.13
CA VAL A 220 6.98 -0.86 -18.76
C VAL A 220 7.49 0.06 -17.65
N GLU A 221 6.87 1.24 -17.51
CA GLU A 221 7.27 2.19 -16.47
C GLU A 221 6.89 1.65 -15.08
N ALA A 222 7.84 1.72 -14.14
CA ALA A 222 7.57 1.58 -12.72
C ALA A 222 7.47 2.97 -12.07
N VAL A 223 6.45 3.20 -11.25
CA VAL A 223 6.28 4.43 -10.47
C VAL A 223 6.20 4.08 -8.99
N ASP A 224 7.12 4.60 -8.18
CA ASP A 224 7.06 4.38 -6.73
C ASP A 224 6.10 5.38 -6.08
N ALA A 225 4.99 4.89 -5.54
CA ALA A 225 4.09 5.72 -4.75
C ALA A 225 4.81 6.35 -3.54
N ALA A 226 5.86 5.74 -2.98
CA ALA A 226 6.62 6.31 -1.87
C ALA A 226 7.23 7.67 -2.22
N ASP A 227 7.75 7.84 -3.43
CA ASP A 227 8.32 9.11 -3.89
C ASP A 227 7.24 10.18 -4.01
N ALA A 228 6.03 9.82 -4.45
CA ALA A 228 4.90 10.75 -4.51
C ALA A 228 4.43 11.21 -3.12
N LEU A 229 4.61 10.36 -2.11
CA LEU A 229 4.22 10.64 -0.72
C LEU A 229 5.30 11.34 0.10
N ALA A 230 6.49 11.54 -0.48
CA ALA A 230 7.60 12.21 0.19
C ALA A 230 7.19 13.59 0.71
N GLY A 231 7.51 13.87 1.97
CA GLY A 231 7.17 15.15 2.63
C GLY A 231 5.76 15.24 3.21
N ILE A 232 4.87 14.27 2.95
CA ILE A 232 3.55 14.23 3.61
C ILE A 232 3.71 13.61 5.00
N GLY A 233 3.41 14.38 6.05
CA GLY A 233 3.59 13.90 7.44
C GLY A 233 2.69 12.73 7.84
N ALA A 234 1.48 12.65 7.27
CA ALA A 234 0.51 11.58 7.50
C ALA A 234 -0.17 11.17 6.16
N PRO A 235 0.53 10.44 5.28
CA PRO A 235 -0.03 10.05 3.99
C PRO A 235 -1.06 8.91 4.11
N LEU A 236 -1.12 8.22 5.25
CA LEU A 236 -2.01 7.09 5.46
C LEU A 236 -3.11 7.45 6.46
N GLN A 237 -4.25 6.78 6.39
CA GLN A 237 -5.29 6.79 7.40
C GLN A 237 -4.77 6.14 8.70
N TYR A 238 -5.56 6.21 9.78
CA TYR A 238 -5.16 5.66 11.09
C TYR A 238 -4.91 4.14 11.10
N ASP A 239 -5.39 3.42 10.08
CA ASP A 239 -5.11 1.99 9.93
C ASP A 239 -3.70 1.71 9.38
N GLY A 240 -2.95 2.75 9.02
CA GLY A 240 -1.58 2.65 8.57
C GLY A 240 -1.41 1.95 7.22
N LEU A 241 -2.47 1.89 6.40
CA LEU A 241 -2.43 1.26 5.09
C LEU A 241 -3.10 2.13 4.02
N HIS A 242 -4.34 2.56 4.25
CA HIS A 242 -5.11 3.24 3.21
C HIS A 242 -4.72 4.71 3.08
N LEU A 243 -4.75 5.23 1.86
CA LEU A 243 -4.33 6.60 1.56
C LEU A 243 -5.23 7.64 2.23
N SER A 244 -4.63 8.74 2.70
CA SER A 244 -5.36 9.97 3.00
C SER A 244 -5.71 10.71 1.69
N ASP A 245 -6.58 11.72 1.76
CA ASP A 245 -6.97 12.47 0.56
C ASP A 245 -5.77 13.24 -0.04
N ARG A 246 -4.88 13.75 0.82
CA ARG A 246 -3.61 14.37 0.40
C ARG A 246 -2.71 13.38 -0.34
N ALA A 247 -2.65 12.13 0.12
CA ALA A 247 -1.86 11.09 -0.50
C ALA A 247 -2.43 10.64 -1.86
N ASN A 248 -3.76 10.52 -1.97
CA ASN A 248 -4.42 10.28 -3.25
C ASN A 248 -4.10 11.38 -4.28
N LEU A 249 -4.20 12.65 -3.88
CA LEU A 249 -3.82 13.79 -4.72
C LEU A 249 -2.35 13.74 -5.16
N ALA A 250 -1.45 13.40 -4.24
CA ALA A 250 -0.02 13.37 -4.53
C ALA A 250 0.34 12.27 -5.54
N ILE A 251 -0.24 11.07 -5.38
CA ILE A 251 -0.09 9.97 -6.36
C ILE A 251 -0.68 10.37 -7.71
N ALA A 252 -1.92 10.90 -7.74
CA ALA A 252 -2.55 11.37 -8.97
C ALA A 252 -1.71 12.44 -9.68
N SER A 253 -1.12 13.38 -8.94
CA SER A 253 -0.26 14.43 -9.49
C SER A 253 1.06 13.85 -10.05
N ALA A 254 1.64 12.85 -9.38
CA ALA A 254 2.84 12.18 -9.86
C ALA A 254 2.58 11.41 -11.17
N LEU A 255 1.42 10.77 -11.29
CA LEU A 255 0.98 10.10 -12.52
C LEU A 255 0.67 11.11 -13.63
N ALA A 256 -0.07 12.18 -13.34
CA ALA A 256 -0.43 13.19 -14.33
C ALA A 256 0.79 13.83 -15.02
N ARG A 257 1.89 14.05 -14.28
CA ARG A 257 3.15 14.59 -14.85
C ARG A 257 3.83 13.67 -15.86
N ARG A 258 3.49 12.39 -15.87
CA ARG A 258 4.05 11.37 -16.78
C ARG A 258 3.22 11.19 -18.04
N ILE A 259 1.98 11.65 -18.01
CA ILE A 259 1.01 11.43 -19.08
C ILE A 259 0.91 12.70 -19.91
N ARG A 260 1.26 12.60 -21.18
CA ARG A 260 1.00 13.65 -22.19
C ARG A 260 -0.26 13.29 -22.96
N VAL A 261 -1.14 14.26 -23.14
CA VAL A 261 -2.34 14.09 -23.97
C VAL A 261 -2.28 15.03 -25.15
N GLU A 262 -2.26 14.46 -26.35
CA GLU A 262 -2.11 15.15 -27.64
C GLU A 262 -3.42 15.07 -28.45
#